data_AF-A0A933DHX5-F1
#
_entry.id   AF-A0A933DHX5-F1
#
_cell.length_a   1.000
_cell.length_b   1.000
_cell.length_c   1.000
_cell.angle_alpha   90.00
_cell.angle_beta   90.00
_cell.angle_gamma   90.00
#
_symmetry.space_group_name_H-M   'P 1'
#
loop_
_entity.id
_entity.type
_entity.pdbx_description
1 polymer ?
#
loop_
_entity_poly.entity_id
_entity_poly.type
_entity_poly.pdbx_seq_one_letter_code
_entity_poly.pdbx_strand_id
1 'polypeptide(L)'
;MPREKMGKLMMFLMPTCREMALGLSTGSFEHVAWYKRLMVRMHLSMCEHCNRFARQLSLISQALRNMWQVKPNLNTLDAIKRRILSHIKQN
;
A
#
# COMPACT_ATOMS: atom_id res chain seq x y z
N MET A 1 15.78 -34.36 14.87
CA MET A 1 14.84 -33.42 14.25
C MET A 1 15.45 -32.89 12.95
N PRO A 2 14.78 -32.95 11.79
CA PRO A 2 15.42 -32.68 10.51
C PRO A 2 15.48 -31.17 10.20
N ARG A 3 16.68 -30.68 9.85
CA ARG A 3 17.05 -29.26 9.64
C ARG A 3 16.33 -28.56 8.48
N GLU A 4 15.72 -29.32 7.59
CA GLU A 4 15.00 -28.84 6.39
C GLU A 4 13.77 -27.98 6.67
N LYS A 5 13.12 -28.15 7.83
CA LYS A 5 11.91 -27.38 8.18
C LYS A 5 12.21 -25.98 8.73
N MET A 6 13.41 -25.76 9.30
CA MET A 6 13.78 -24.47 9.90
C MET A 6 14.16 -23.42 8.86
N GLY A 7 14.87 -23.81 7.79
CA GLY A 7 15.20 -22.90 6.67
C GLY A 7 13.95 -22.38 5.96
N LYS A 8 12.93 -23.25 5.81
CA LYS A 8 11.65 -22.91 5.19
C LYS A 8 10.83 -21.93 6.04
N LEU A 9 10.93 -22.00 7.37
CA LEU A 9 10.24 -21.10 8.28
C LEU A 9 10.88 -19.70 8.31
N MET A 10 12.21 -19.60 8.24
CA MET A 10 12.93 -18.31 8.14
C MET A 10 12.71 -17.63 6.78
N MET A 11 12.68 -18.41 5.70
CA MET A 11 12.37 -17.92 4.34
C MET A 11 10.89 -17.56 4.18
N PHE A 12 10.00 -18.17 4.98
CA PHE A 12 8.59 -17.79 5.08
C PHE A 12 8.38 -16.53 5.93
N LEU A 13 9.24 -16.29 6.93
CA LEU A 13 9.20 -15.06 7.71
C LEU A 13 9.75 -13.87 6.92
N MET A 14 10.89 -13.97 6.25
CA MET A 14 11.44 -12.84 5.49
C MET A 14 10.91 -12.80 4.06
N PRO A 15 10.12 -11.78 3.68
CA PRO A 15 9.69 -11.64 2.30
C PRO A 15 10.90 -11.43 1.38
N THR A 16 10.87 -12.06 0.21
CA THR A 16 11.87 -11.79 -0.83
C THR A 16 11.70 -10.36 -1.37
N CYS A 17 12.73 -9.82 -2.03
CA CYS A 17 12.64 -8.49 -2.65
C CYS A 17 11.45 -8.35 -3.61
N ARG A 18 11.09 -9.45 -4.32
CA ARG A 18 9.95 -9.51 -5.23
C ARG A 18 8.62 -9.41 -4.47
N GLU A 19 8.46 -10.18 -3.40
CA GLU A 19 7.26 -10.14 -2.56
C GLU A 19 7.13 -8.80 -1.83
N MET A 20 8.26 -8.19 -1.43
CA MET A 20 8.31 -6.86 -0.85
C MET A 20 7.80 -5.81 -1.83
N ALA A 21 8.28 -5.83 -3.09
CA ALA A 21 7.83 -4.92 -4.13
C ALA A 21 6.33 -5.10 -4.44
N LEU A 22 5.88 -6.34 -4.60
CA LEU A 22 4.46 -6.66 -4.84
C LEU A 22 3.57 -6.21 -3.67
N GLY A 23 3.99 -6.50 -2.44
CA GLY A 23 3.26 -6.10 -1.23
C GLY A 23 3.18 -4.59 -1.05
N LEU A 24 4.24 -3.85 -1.42
CA LEU A 24 4.26 -2.38 -1.37
C LEU A 24 3.31 -1.79 -2.39
N SER A 25 3.36 -2.26 -3.65
CA SER A 25 2.50 -1.75 -4.72
C SER A 25 1.02 -2.04 -4.49
N THR A 26 0.69 -3.15 -3.82
CA THR A 26 -0.71 -3.55 -3.55
C THR A 26 -1.27 -2.96 -2.26
N GLY A 27 -0.48 -2.26 -1.44
CA GLY A 27 -0.92 -1.78 -0.12
C GLY A 27 -1.19 -2.91 0.88
N SER A 28 -0.71 -4.13 0.58
CA SER A 28 -1.01 -5.35 1.36
C SER A 28 -0.43 -5.35 2.77
N PHE A 29 0.25 -4.29 3.20
CA PHE A 29 0.86 -4.14 4.53
C PHE A 29 0.04 -3.28 5.51
N GLU A 30 -1.01 -2.59 5.05
CA GLU A 30 -1.84 -1.74 5.91
C GLU A 30 -2.80 -2.55 6.80
N HIS A 31 -3.30 -3.69 6.31
CA HIS A 31 -4.31 -4.52 7.01
C HIS A 31 -3.77 -5.79 7.69
N VAL A 32 -2.45 -5.97 7.78
CA VAL A 32 -1.84 -7.18 8.34
C VAL A 32 -1.28 -6.96 9.74
N ALA A 33 -1.28 -8.06 10.50
CA ALA A 33 -0.79 -8.13 11.86
C ALA A 33 0.60 -7.51 12.05
N TRP A 34 0.80 -6.91 13.23
CA TRP A 34 1.95 -6.09 13.62
C TRP A 34 3.32 -6.71 13.34
N TYR A 35 3.43 -8.04 13.38
CA TYR A 35 4.67 -8.77 13.09
C TYR A 35 5.12 -8.60 11.62
N LYS A 36 4.19 -8.53 10.66
CA LYS A 36 4.56 -8.31 9.26
C LYS A 36 5.16 -6.93 9.05
N ARG A 37 4.66 -5.92 9.77
CA ARG A 37 5.22 -4.56 9.74
C ARG A 37 6.65 -4.52 10.28
N LEU A 38 6.96 -5.32 11.29
CA LEU A 38 8.32 -5.44 11.83
C LEU A 38 9.27 -6.07 10.80
N MET A 39 8.83 -7.15 10.13
CA MET A 39 9.66 -7.84 9.12
C MET A 39 9.91 -6.99 7.89
N VAL A 40 8.91 -6.21 7.46
CA VAL A 40 9.08 -5.20 6.39
C VAL A 40 10.14 -4.17 6.77
N ARG A 41 10.07 -3.62 7.99
CA ARG A 41 11.08 -2.65 8.46
C ARG A 41 12.47 -3.26 8.46
N MET A 42 12.60 -4.47 8.99
CA MET A 42 13.89 -5.19 9.00
C MET A 42 14.43 -5.40 7.59
N HIS A 43 13.60 -5.84 6.64
CA HIS A 43 14.02 -6.04 5.25
C HIS A 43 14.46 -4.73 4.59
N LEU A 44 13.73 -3.63 4.80
CA LEU A 44 14.11 -2.32 4.29
C LEU A 44 15.42 -1.79 4.92
N SER A 45 15.69 -2.12 6.18
CA SER A 45 16.96 -1.76 6.82
C SER A 45 18.16 -2.56 6.29
N MET A 46 17.93 -3.79 5.82
CA MET A 46 19.00 -4.68 5.32
C MET A 46 19.18 -4.60 3.79
N CYS A 47 18.13 -4.23 3.05
CA CYS A 47 18.13 -4.18 1.59
C CYS A 47 17.93 -2.75 1.08
N GLU A 48 19.02 -2.16 0.58
CA GLU A 48 19.00 -0.80 0.01
C GLU A 48 18.06 -0.67 -1.19
N HIS A 49 17.95 -1.69 -2.04
CA HIS A 49 17.09 -1.65 -3.22
C HIS A 49 15.62 -1.51 -2.85
N CYS A 50 15.15 -2.34 -1.91
CA CYS A 50 13.79 -2.28 -1.41
C CYS A 50 13.52 -0.97 -0.65
N ASN A 51 14.52 -0.44 0.07
CA ASN A 51 14.41 0.86 0.72
C ASN A 51 14.25 2.02 -0.28
N ARG A 52 15.04 2.03 -1.36
CA ARG A 52 14.93 3.03 -2.43
C ARG A 52 13.57 2.94 -3.12
N PHE A 53 13.12 1.72 -3.44
CA PHE A 53 11.81 1.50 -4.05
C PHE A 53 10.67 1.99 -3.14
N ALA A 54 10.73 1.69 -1.84
CA ALA A 54 9.73 2.18 -0.88
C ALA A 54 9.69 3.72 -0.79
N ARG A 55 10.85 4.39 -0.83
CA ARG A 55 10.91 5.86 -0.89
C ARG A 55 10.30 6.41 -2.18
N GLN A 56 10.61 5.81 -3.33
CA GLN A 56 10.03 6.23 -4.62
C GLN A 56 8.51 6.09 -4.60
N LEU A 57 8.00 4.95 -4.13
CA LEU A 57 6.56 4.73 -4.04
C LEU A 57 5.90 5.72 -3.08
N SER A 58 6.51 5.99 -1.93
CA SER A 58 6.02 7.00 -0.97
C SER A 58 5.94 8.41 -1.59
N LEU A 59 6.92 8.80 -2.40
CA LEU A 59 6.89 10.10 -3.11
C LEU A 59 5.74 10.16 -4.12
N ILE A 60 5.52 9.08 -4.89
CA ILE A 60 4.40 8.98 -5.83
C ILE A 60 3.07 9.04 -5.09
N SER A 61 2.92 8.29 -4.01
CA SER A 61 1.70 8.30 -3.18
C SER A 61 1.44 9.67 -2.56
N GLN A 62 2.47 10.38 -2.10
CA GLN A 62 2.34 11.73 -1.57
C GLN A 62 1.95 12.74 -2.66
N ALA A 63 2.56 12.66 -3.85
CA ALA A 63 2.20 13.50 -4.98
C ALA A 63 0.74 13.28 -5.39
N LEU A 64 0.33 12.02 -5.56
CA LEU A 64 -1.07 11.65 -5.84
C LEU A 64 -2.02 12.15 -4.75
N ARG A 65 -1.65 11.98 -3.47
CA ARG A 65 -2.45 12.47 -2.35
C ARG A 65 -2.60 13.98 -2.43
N ASN A 66 -1.54 14.73 -2.65
CA ASN A 66 -1.57 16.19 -2.77
C ASN A 66 -2.39 16.65 -3.99
N MET A 67 -2.32 15.94 -5.11
CA MET A 67 -3.20 16.19 -6.27
C MET A 67 -4.67 15.92 -5.95
N TRP A 68 -4.97 14.90 -5.14
CA TRP A 68 -6.33 14.57 -4.70
C TRP A 68 -6.81 15.34 -3.46
N GLN A 69 -5.93 16.03 -2.73
CA GLN A 69 -6.27 16.91 -1.60
C GLN A 69 -6.92 18.23 -2.04
N VAL A 70 -7.18 18.42 -3.34
CA VAL A 70 -8.12 19.44 -3.81
C VAL A 70 -9.49 19.09 -3.24
N LYS A 71 -9.78 19.61 -2.04
CA LYS A 71 -11.07 19.46 -1.37
C LYS A 71 -12.13 19.97 -2.34
N PRO A 72 -13.03 19.11 -2.84
CA PRO A 72 -14.06 19.57 -3.77
C PRO A 72 -14.85 20.66 -3.06
N ASN A 73 -15.00 21.81 -3.72
CA ASN A 73 -15.81 22.91 -3.22
C ASN A 73 -17.20 22.35 -2.89
N LEU A 74 -17.68 22.58 -1.66
CA LEU A 74 -18.93 22.03 -1.15
C LEU A 74 -20.10 22.31 -2.12
N ASN A 75 -20.13 23.49 -2.73
CA ASN A 75 -21.15 23.85 -3.72
C ASN A 75 -21.06 23.00 -5.00
N THR A 76 -19.85 22.64 -5.43
CA THR A 76 -19.63 21.75 -6.59
C THR A 76 -20.02 20.31 -6.27
N LEU A 77 -19.80 19.86 -5.03
CA LEU A 77 -20.19 18.52 -4.58
C LEU A 77 -21.72 18.35 -4.55
N ASP A 78 -22.43 19.34 -4.03
CA ASP A 78 -23.90 19.35 -4.04
C ASP A 78 -24.47 19.39 -5.47
N ALA A 79 -23.84 20.15 -6.37
CA ALA A 79 -24.23 20.18 -7.78
C ALA A 79 -24.04 18.81 -8.47
N ILE A 80 -22.92 18.13 -8.22
CA ILE A 80 -22.65 16.79 -8.74
C ILE A 80 -23.63 15.77 -8.16
N LYS A 81 -23.89 15.81 -6.85
CA LYS A 81 -24.85 14.92 -6.17
C LYS A 81 -26.25 15.06 -6.76
N ARG A 82 -26.72 16.29 -6.97
CA ARG A 82 -28.03 16.55 -7.61
C ARG A 82 -28.10 15.97 -9.02
N ARG A 83 -27.03 16.09 -9.81
CA ARG A 83 -26.96 15.54 -11.17
C ARG A 83 -27.02 14.01 -11.20
N ILE A 84 -26.29 13.33 -10.31
CA ILE A 84 -26.32 11.88 -10.21
C ILE A 84 -27.73 11.39 -9.81
N LEU A 85 -28.36 12.04 -8.82
CA LEU A 85 -29.70 11.70 -8.36
C LEU A 85 -30.78 11.90 -9.44
N SER A 86 -30.65 12.93 -10.29
CA SER A 86 -31.58 13.12 -11.41
C SER A 86 -31.49 12.01 -12.46
N HIS A 87 -30.32 11.41 -12.68
CA HIS A 87 -30.15 10.31 -13.63
C HIS A 87 -30.65 8.97 -13.08
N ILE A 88 -30.46 8.70 -11.77
CA ILE A 88 -30.92 7.46 -11.14
C ILE A 88 -32.45 7.42 -11.04
N LYS A 89 -33.13 8.56 -10.91
CA LYS A 89 -34.59 8.64 -10.78
C LYS A 89 -35.35 8.54 -12.12
N GLN A 90 -34.65 8.65 -13.26
CA GLN A 90 -35.23 8.58 -14.60
C GLN A 90 -35.16 7.18 -15.26
N ASN A 91 -34.58 6.19 -14.55
CA ASN A 91 -34.56 4.77 -14.92
C ASN A 91 -35.27 3.95 -13.84
#